data_AF-M9RQT7-F1
#
_entry.id   AF-M9RQT7-F1
#
_cell.length_a   1.000
_cell.length_b   1.000
_cell.length_c   1.000
_cell.angle_alpha   90.00
_cell.angle_beta   90.00
_cell.angle_gamma   90.00
#
_symmetry.space_group_name_H-M   'P 1'
#
loop_
_entity.id
_entity.type
_entity.pdbx_description
1 polymer ?
#
loop_
_entity_poly.entity_id
_entity_poly.type
_entity_poly.pdbx_seq_one_letter_code
_entity_poly.pdbx_strand_id
1 'polypeptide(L)'
;MPLLATHLARRDILVIADGEDDVLPRVHLAILAACDGVIRKAADLDRRAAKVQMIAPKLRAKGSDEALALFLSHDAVSSSGMLSPTIKGTSVTMTDRAARRLCDRLVELGVVRELTGRATFRLYGV
;
A
#
# COMPACT_ATOMS: atom_id res chain seq x y z
N MET A 1 -10.43 2.43 -0.56
CA MET A 1 -10.56 3.57 -1.50
C MET A 1 -11.83 3.37 -2.33
N PRO A 2 -12.83 4.27 -2.27
CA PRO A 2 -14.00 4.19 -3.14
C PRO A 2 -13.62 4.63 -4.55
N LEU A 3 -13.08 3.69 -5.34
CA LEU A 3 -12.49 3.96 -6.66
C LEU A 3 -13.53 4.44 -7.67
N LEU A 4 -14.79 4.05 -7.53
CA LEU A 4 -15.88 4.52 -8.40
C LEU A 4 -16.10 6.04 -8.29
N ALA A 5 -16.00 6.59 -7.08
CA ALA A 5 -16.26 8.00 -6.81
C ALA A 5 -15.25 8.93 -7.48
N THR A 6 -14.01 8.48 -7.74
CA THR A 6 -12.99 9.28 -8.44
C THR A 6 -13.20 9.34 -9.95
N HIS A 7 -14.06 8.48 -10.50
CA HIS A 7 -14.30 8.39 -11.95
C HIS A 7 -15.69 8.87 -12.36
N LEU A 8 -16.52 9.29 -11.41
CA LEU A 8 -17.81 9.91 -11.69
C LEU A 8 -17.63 11.44 -11.73
N ALA A 9 -17.89 12.06 -12.89
CA ALA A 9 -17.76 13.50 -13.01
C ALA A 9 -18.87 14.19 -12.19
N ARG A 10 -18.57 15.38 -11.63
CA ARG A 10 -19.53 16.14 -10.82
C ARG A 10 -20.87 16.37 -11.52
N ARG A 11 -20.86 16.62 -12.83
CA ARG A 11 -22.07 16.78 -13.64
C ARG A 11 -22.95 15.52 -13.62
N ASP A 12 -22.33 14.34 -13.68
CA ASP A 12 -23.02 13.07 -13.72
C ASP A 12 -23.60 12.75 -12.33
N ILE A 13 -22.89 13.13 -11.26
CA ILE A 13 -23.41 13.05 -9.88
C ILE A 13 -24.68 13.89 -9.72
N LEU A 14 -24.71 15.11 -10.26
CA LEU A 14 -25.87 16.00 -10.17
C LEU A 14 -27.07 15.46 -10.96
N VAL A 15 -26.84 15.00 -12.20
CA VAL A 15 -27.88 14.35 -13.02
C VAL A 15 -28.47 13.12 -12.32
N ILE A 16 -27.63 12.32 -11.65
CA ILE A 16 -28.09 11.16 -10.86
C ILE A 16 -28.91 11.61 -9.65
N ALA A 17 -28.50 12.68 -8.97
CA ALA A 17 -29.21 13.22 -7.82
C ALA A 17 -30.58 13.82 -8.19
N ASP A 18 -30.70 14.38 -9.40
CA ASP A 18 -31.92 14.99 -9.92
C ASP A 18 -32.95 13.96 -10.44
N GLY A 19 -32.60 12.67 -10.50
CA GLY A 19 -33.53 11.57 -10.79
C GLY A 19 -33.84 11.33 -12.27
N GLU A 20 -32.95 11.75 -13.17
CA GLU A 20 -33.10 11.59 -14.62
C GLU A 20 -32.99 10.12 -15.08
N ASP A 21 -33.77 9.71 -16.09
CA ASP A 21 -33.92 8.29 -16.50
C ASP A 21 -32.65 7.64 -17.11
N ASP A 22 -31.62 8.42 -17.43
CA ASP A 22 -30.42 7.96 -18.16
C ASP A 22 -29.17 7.79 -17.25
N VAL A 23 -29.37 7.44 -15.97
CA VAL A 23 -28.28 7.21 -15.01
C VAL A 23 -27.40 6.02 -15.38
N LEU A 24 -27.99 4.94 -15.88
CA LEU A 24 -27.32 3.64 -15.99
C LEU A 24 -26.09 3.67 -16.93
N PRO A 25 -26.16 4.26 -18.14
CA PRO A 25 -24.99 4.36 -19.02
C PRO A 25 -23.85 5.20 -18.42
N ARG A 26 -24.18 6.25 -17.65
CA ARG A 26 -23.18 7.11 -16.98
C ARG A 26 -22.41 6.34 -15.90
N VAL A 27 -23.12 5.54 -15.10
CA VAL A 27 -22.50 4.68 -14.08
C VAL A 27 -21.64 3.59 -14.74
N HIS A 28 -22.11 2.97 -15.83
CA HIS A 28 -21.31 1.98 -16.56
C HIS A 28 -20.00 2.55 -17.09
N LEU A 29 -20.02 3.75 -17.68
CA LEU A 29 -18.80 4.42 -18.15
C LEU A 29 -17.84 4.75 -17.00
N ALA A 30 -18.36 5.22 -15.86
CA ALA A 30 -17.54 5.48 -14.67
C ALA A 30 -16.91 4.18 -14.12
N ILE A 31 -17.64 3.07 -14.12
CA ILE A 31 -17.11 1.74 -13.75
C ILE A 31 -15.99 1.32 -14.70
N LEU A 32 -16.20 1.42 -16.02
CA LEU A 32 -15.19 1.04 -17.02
C LEU A 32 -13.89 1.86 -16.85
N ALA A 33 -14.00 3.17 -16.65
CA ALA A 33 -12.86 4.03 -16.38
C ALA A 33 -12.16 3.66 -15.05
N ALA A 34 -12.93 3.32 -14.02
CA ALA A 34 -12.39 2.85 -12.75
C ALA A 34 -11.65 1.51 -12.89
N CYS A 35 -12.22 0.55 -13.63
CA CYS A 35 -11.60 -0.75 -13.88
C CYS A 35 -10.23 -0.60 -14.55
N ASP A 36 -10.12 0.23 -15.59
CA ASP A 36 -8.83 0.48 -16.27
C ASP A 36 -7.79 1.09 -15.32
N GLY A 37 -8.19 2.08 -14.51
CA GLY A 37 -7.33 2.67 -13.48
C GLY A 37 -6.87 1.65 -12.42
N VAL A 38 -7.78 0.77 -11.98
CA VAL A 38 -7.51 -0.27 -10.98
C VAL A 38 -6.59 -1.35 -11.53
N ILE A 39 -6.81 -1.82 -12.76
CA ILE A 39 -5.98 -2.84 -13.40
C ILE A 39 -4.53 -2.34 -13.50
N ARG A 40 -4.32 -1.09 -13.93
CA ARG A 40 -2.98 -0.49 -13.99
C ARG A 40 -2.32 -0.39 -12.62
N LYS A 41 -3.07 0.02 -11.59
CA LYS A 41 -2.56 0.09 -10.20
C LYS A 41 -2.24 -1.29 -9.65
N ALA A 42 -3.09 -2.29 -9.89
CA ALA A 42 -2.89 -3.67 -9.47
C ALA A 42 -1.64 -4.26 -10.11
N ALA A 43 -1.46 -4.08 -11.42
CA ALA A 43 -0.25 -4.52 -12.12
C ALA A 43 1.02 -3.83 -11.60
N ASP A 44 0.95 -2.55 -11.22
CA ASP A 44 2.09 -1.87 -10.62
C ASP A 44 2.41 -2.39 -9.22
N LEU A 45 1.39 -2.57 -8.37
CA LEU A 45 1.54 -3.14 -7.03
C LEU A 45 2.09 -4.56 -7.08
N ASP A 46 1.61 -5.40 -8.00
CA ASP A 46 2.09 -6.78 -8.18
C ASP A 46 3.59 -6.81 -8.52
N ARG A 47 4.03 -5.96 -9.46
CA ARG A 47 5.47 -5.83 -9.79
C ARG A 47 6.30 -5.39 -8.58
N ARG A 48 5.79 -4.49 -7.75
CA ARG A 48 6.53 -4.03 -6.57
C ARG A 48 6.54 -5.07 -5.46
N ALA A 49 5.43 -5.75 -5.23
CA ALA A 49 5.34 -6.89 -4.32
C ALA A 49 6.34 -7.99 -4.70
N ALA A 50 6.45 -8.32 -6.00
CA ALA A 50 7.46 -9.24 -6.50
C ALA A 50 8.89 -8.77 -6.19
N LYS A 51 9.20 -7.48 -6.34
CA LYS A 51 10.50 -6.91 -5.95
C LYS A 51 10.79 -7.06 -4.46
N VAL A 52 9.78 -6.84 -3.61
CA VAL A 52 9.90 -7.03 -2.16
C VAL A 52 10.21 -8.50 -1.84
N GLN A 53 9.52 -9.46 -2.47
CA GLN A 53 9.79 -10.88 -2.25
C GLN A 53 11.20 -11.29 -2.71
N MET A 54 11.67 -10.77 -3.85
CA MET A 54 13.00 -11.08 -4.38
C MET A 54 14.16 -10.61 -3.50
N ILE A 55 13.94 -9.64 -2.60
CA ILE A 55 15.01 -9.15 -1.70
C ILE A 55 15.10 -9.93 -0.39
N ALA A 56 14.17 -10.84 -0.08
CA ALA A 56 14.22 -11.70 1.10
C ALA A 56 15.62 -12.31 1.37
N PRO A 57 16.31 -12.95 0.39
CA PRO A 57 17.64 -13.54 0.62
C PRO A 57 18.74 -12.51 0.90
N LYS A 58 18.51 -11.22 0.64
CA LYS A 58 19.46 -10.13 0.92
C LYS A 58 19.35 -9.62 2.36
N LEU A 59 18.29 -9.98 3.07
CA LEU A 59 18.05 -9.55 4.44
C LEU A 59 18.63 -10.59 5.41
N ARG A 60 19.47 -10.12 6.33
CA ARG A 60 20.12 -10.98 7.35
C ARG A 60 19.53 -10.78 8.75
N ALA A 61 18.56 -9.89 8.90
CA ALA A 61 17.95 -9.64 10.20
C ALA A 61 17.01 -10.78 10.58
N LYS A 62 17.05 -11.21 11.84
CA LYS A 62 16.04 -12.12 12.38
C LYS A 62 14.66 -11.44 12.30
N GLY A 63 13.66 -12.13 11.79
CA GLY A 63 12.32 -11.56 11.59
C GLY A 63 12.10 -10.85 10.26
N SER A 64 13.05 -10.95 9.31
CA SER A 64 12.92 -10.26 8.03
C SER A 64 11.73 -10.76 7.23
N ASP A 65 11.50 -12.07 7.18
CA ASP A 65 10.40 -12.66 6.40
C ASP A 65 9.04 -12.25 6.97
N GLU A 66 8.89 -12.24 8.29
CA GLU A 66 7.69 -11.78 8.99
C GLU A 66 7.45 -10.28 8.77
N ALA A 67 8.51 -9.48 8.77
CA ALA A 67 8.41 -8.06 8.45
C ALA A 67 8.00 -7.82 6.99
N LEU A 68 8.57 -8.58 6.05
CA LEU A 68 8.19 -8.51 4.63
C LEU A 68 6.72 -8.92 4.43
N ALA A 69 6.24 -9.92 5.15
CA ALA A 69 4.83 -10.32 5.12
C ALA A 69 3.90 -9.18 5.57
N LEU A 70 4.32 -8.35 6.55
CA LEU A 70 3.56 -7.15 6.91
C LEU A 70 3.54 -6.10 5.79
N PHE A 71 4.67 -5.88 5.11
CA PHE A 71 4.72 -4.98 3.95
C PHE A 71 3.85 -5.43 2.77
N LEU A 72 3.66 -6.74 2.61
CA LEU A 72 2.82 -7.31 1.55
C LEU A 72 1.33 -7.33 1.92
N SER A 73 0.97 -7.14 3.19
CA SER A 73 -0.41 -7.23 3.68
C SER A 73 -0.99 -5.89 4.17
N HIS A 74 -0.17 -4.85 4.30
CA HIS A 74 -0.57 -3.54 4.78
C HIS A 74 -0.07 -2.43 3.85
N ASP A 75 -0.93 -1.44 3.58
CA ASP A 75 -0.58 -0.28 2.76
C ASP A 75 0.55 0.57 3.38
N ALA A 76 0.62 0.60 4.71
CA ALA A 76 1.62 1.34 5.46
C ALA A 76 2.04 0.57 6.71
N VAL A 77 3.36 0.43 6.91
CA VAL A 77 3.98 -0.25 8.04
C VAL A 77 4.77 0.75 8.87
N SER A 78 4.57 0.73 10.19
CA SER A 78 5.33 1.53 11.15
C SER A 78 6.45 0.69 11.78
N SER A 79 7.67 1.22 11.82
CA SER A 79 8.80 0.54 12.46
C SER A 79 8.58 0.35 13.98
N SER A 80 8.03 1.34 14.66
CA SER A 80 7.83 1.29 16.12
C SER A 80 6.48 0.72 16.53
N GLY A 81 5.47 0.73 15.64
CA GLY A 81 4.11 0.28 15.96
C GLY A 81 3.78 -1.13 15.48
N MET A 82 4.47 -1.63 14.45
CA MET A 82 4.15 -2.93 13.85
C MET A 82 5.33 -3.89 13.83
N LEU A 83 6.55 -3.38 13.88
CA LEU A 83 7.76 -4.19 13.76
C LEU A 83 8.47 -4.38 15.11
N SER A 84 8.48 -3.36 15.96
CA SER A 84 9.08 -3.39 17.30
C SER A 84 8.01 -3.25 18.40
N PRO A 85 8.23 -3.82 19.61
CA PRO A 85 9.35 -4.70 20.03
C PRO A 85 9.20 -6.15 19.56
N THR A 86 8.01 -6.49 19.08
CA THR A 86 7.66 -7.79 18.50
C THR A 86 6.90 -7.51 17.21
N ILE A 87 7.20 -8.26 16.16
CA ILE A 87 6.54 -8.10 14.87
C ILE A 87 5.06 -8.48 15.02
N LYS A 88 4.17 -7.55 14.66
CA LYS A 88 2.72 -7.64 14.86
C LYS A 88 2.19 -8.95 14.26
N GLY A 89 1.45 -9.71 15.07
CA GLY A 89 0.89 -11.00 14.66
C GLY A 89 1.85 -12.19 14.78
N THR A 90 3.04 -11.99 15.36
CA THR A 90 4.04 -13.05 15.53
C THR A 90 4.66 -13.02 16.94
N SER A 91 5.47 -14.02 17.28
CA SER A 91 6.30 -14.05 18.50
C SER A 91 7.73 -13.57 18.27
N VAL A 92 8.06 -13.07 17.06
CA VAL A 92 9.42 -12.69 16.70
C VAL A 92 9.74 -11.30 17.25
N THR A 93 10.74 -11.25 18.13
CA THR A 93 11.23 -9.99 18.69
C THR A 93 12.11 -9.25 17.69
N MET A 94 11.87 -7.95 17.57
CA MET A 94 12.69 -7.05 16.77
C MET A 94 12.82 -5.73 17.51
N THR A 95 14.06 -5.37 17.85
CA THR A 95 14.31 -4.10 18.56
C THR A 95 13.99 -2.91 17.66
N ASP A 96 13.66 -1.79 18.28
CA ASP A 96 13.34 -0.54 17.58
C ASP A 96 14.48 -0.06 16.65
N ARG A 97 15.75 -0.30 17.04
CA ARG A 97 16.91 -0.05 16.16
C ARG A 97 16.95 -1.01 14.97
N ALA A 98 16.68 -2.30 15.17
CA ALA A 98 16.66 -3.28 14.10
C ALA A 98 15.52 -3.00 13.10
N ALA A 99 14.33 -2.65 13.61
CA ALA A 99 13.19 -2.27 12.80
C ALA A 99 13.46 -1.05 11.92
N ARG A 100 14.07 0.01 12.47
CA ARG A 100 14.46 1.19 11.66
C ARG A 100 15.50 0.84 10.60
N ARG A 101 16.56 0.12 10.97
CA ARG A 101 17.61 -0.29 10.02
C ARG A 101 17.07 -1.17 8.89
N LEU A 102 16.12 -2.04 9.20
CA LEU A 102 15.44 -2.85 8.19
C LEU A 102 14.69 -1.96 7.20
N CYS A 103 13.86 -1.03 7.70
CA CYS A 103 13.13 -0.10 6.84
C CYS A 103 14.06 0.78 6.00
N ASP A 104 15.10 1.35 6.59
CA ASP A 104 16.09 2.17 5.87
C ASP A 104 16.77 1.35 4.76
N ARG A 105 17.10 0.08 5.03
CA ARG A 105 17.68 -0.82 4.03
C ARG A 105 16.70 -1.14 2.89
N LEU A 106 15.42 -1.33 3.19
CA LEU A 106 14.39 -1.56 2.17
C LEU A 106 14.18 -0.34 1.26
N VAL A 107 14.28 0.86 1.83
CA VAL A 107 14.26 2.13 1.09
C VAL A 107 15.51 2.26 0.20
N GLU A 108 16.69 1.98 0.74
CA GLU A 108 17.96 1.99 -0.01
C GLU A 108 17.94 1.00 -1.20
N LEU A 109 17.33 -0.18 -1.00
CA LEU A 109 17.13 -1.18 -2.04
C LEU A 109 16.04 -0.80 -3.07
N GLY A 110 15.31 0.31 -2.84
CA GLY A 110 14.27 0.81 -3.73
C GLY A 110 13.01 -0.03 -3.80
N VAL A 111 12.76 -0.88 -2.79
CA VAL A 111 11.58 -1.77 -2.76
C VAL A 111 10.44 -1.22 -1.89
N VAL A 112 10.74 -0.24 -1.04
CA VAL A 112 9.79 0.41 -0.13
C VAL A 112 10.08 1.92 -0.12
N ARG A 113 9.08 2.73 0.20
CA ARG A 113 9.10 4.19 0.21
C ARG A 113 8.73 4.70 1.59
N GLU A 114 9.36 5.77 2.03
CA GLU A 114 8.95 6.53 3.22
C GLU A 114 7.78 7.45 2.84
N LEU A 115 6.71 7.45 3.63
CA LEU A 115 5.42 8.07 3.28
C LEU A 115 5.12 9.36 4.04
N THR A 116 5.83 9.66 5.12
CA THR A 116 5.49 10.75 6.05
C THR A 116 6.30 12.02 5.84
N GLY A 117 7.49 11.94 5.22
CA GLY A 117 8.40 13.07 5.01
C GLY A 117 9.00 13.63 6.30
N ARG A 118 8.95 12.88 7.41
CA ARG A 118 9.41 13.32 8.74
C ARG A 118 10.61 12.51 9.24
N ALA A 119 11.35 13.10 10.19
CA ALA A 119 12.48 12.45 10.84
C ALA A 119 12.05 11.41 11.90
N THR A 120 10.84 11.54 12.46
CA THR A 120 10.29 10.65 13.51
C THR A 120 8.91 10.10 13.10
N PHE A 121 8.52 8.96 13.69
CA PHE A 121 7.23 8.28 13.42
C PHE A 121 6.97 7.98 11.93
N ARG A 122 8.00 7.45 11.26
CA ARG A 122 7.95 7.14 9.83
C ARG A 122 7.02 5.96 9.53
N LEU A 123 6.26 6.12 8.45
CA LEU A 123 5.48 5.06 7.82
C LEU A 123 6.14 4.70 6.49
N TYR A 124 6.11 3.42 6.19
CA TYR A 124 6.74 2.86 5.02
C TYR A 124 5.73 2.05 4.22
N GLY A 125 5.77 2.14 2.89
CA GLY A 125 4.87 1.39 2.02
C GLY A 125 5.53 1.02 0.70
N VAL A 126 4.95 0.04 0.01
CA VAL A 126 5.42 -0.45 -1.29
C VAL A 126 5.09 0.55 -2.41
#